data_AF-A0A7G6SZD0-F1
#
_entry.id   AF-A0A7G6SZD0-F1
#
_cell.length_a   1.000
_cell.length_b   1.000
_cell.length_c   1.000
_cell.angle_alpha   90.00
_cell.angle_beta   90.00
_cell.angle_gamma   90.00
#
_symmetry.space_group_name_H-M   'P 1'
#
loop_
_entity.id
_entity.type
_entity.pdbx_description
1 polymer ?
#
loop_
_entity_poly.entity_id
_entity_poly.type
_entity_poly.pdbx_seq_one_letter_code
_entity_poly.pdbx_strand_id
1 'polypeptide(L)'
;MTVLDEGQEFHSSSSAANAEQPPTTWRFKLGQCISHKDQILPSLVMGRVKTSKGREVYGLRSFMNVDPNRDRMILGDSLVDVVPGSEPCLECLLHQTALCPACWLADA
;
A
#
# COMPACT_ATOMS: atom_id res chain seq x y z
N MET A 1 43.49 22.24 -45.24
CA MET A 1 42.18 22.14 -44.55
C MET A 1 42.47 21.42 -43.25
N THR A 2 42.80 22.21 -42.24
CA THR A 2 43.36 21.78 -40.96
C THR A 2 42.18 21.68 -40.00
N VAL A 3 41.96 20.50 -39.43
CA VAL A 3 40.88 20.26 -38.45
C VAL A 3 41.32 20.91 -37.14
N LEU A 4 40.50 21.84 -36.64
CA LEU A 4 40.66 22.47 -35.33
C LEU A 4 40.00 21.61 -34.25
N ASP A 5 40.63 21.69 -33.09
CA ASP A 5 40.36 21.08 -31.78
C ASP A 5 39.01 21.52 -31.17
N GLU A 6 38.70 20.92 -30.01
CA GLU A 6 37.69 21.28 -28.98
C GLU A 6 36.38 20.47 -28.93
N GLY A 7 36.23 19.71 -27.84
CA GLY A 7 34.97 19.00 -27.51
C GLY A 7 34.97 18.13 -26.26
N GLN A 8 35.67 18.54 -25.21
CA GLN A 8 35.45 18.29 -23.77
C GLN A 8 34.40 17.23 -23.36
N GLU A 9 34.87 16.09 -22.83
CA GLU A 9 34.05 15.07 -22.16
C GLU A 9 33.37 15.65 -20.91
N PHE A 10 32.04 15.81 -20.96
CA PHE A 10 31.24 16.14 -19.79
C PHE A 10 30.98 14.87 -18.97
N HIS A 11 31.87 14.59 -18.01
CA HIS A 11 31.57 13.71 -16.89
C HIS A 11 30.46 14.36 -16.05
N SER A 12 29.20 14.03 -16.34
CA SER A 12 28.09 14.37 -15.46
C SER A 12 28.06 13.37 -14.31
N SER A 13 28.96 13.59 -13.34
CA SER A 13 28.84 13.03 -11.99
C SER A 13 27.62 13.65 -11.30
N SER A 14 26.43 13.15 -11.63
CA SER A 14 25.29 13.27 -10.74
C SER A 14 25.31 12.10 -9.77
N SER A 15 26.24 12.17 -8.80
CA SER A 15 26.07 11.47 -7.54
C SER A 15 24.86 12.11 -6.86
N ALA A 16 23.66 11.66 -7.23
CA ALA A 16 22.52 11.78 -6.35
C ALA A 16 22.95 11.06 -5.07
N ALA A 17 23.30 11.84 -4.06
CA ALA A 17 23.49 11.32 -2.73
C ALA A 17 22.21 10.56 -2.43
N ASN A 18 22.30 9.23 -2.50
CA ASN A 18 21.29 8.34 -1.97
C ASN A 18 21.41 8.51 -0.46
N ALA A 19 20.93 9.64 0.04
CA ALA A 19 20.71 9.86 1.44
C ALA A 19 19.82 8.70 1.83
N GLU A 20 20.41 7.75 2.56
CA GLU A 20 19.73 6.58 3.05
C GLU A 20 18.58 7.10 3.90
N GLN A 21 17.40 7.22 3.28
CA GLN A 21 16.23 7.68 3.99
C GLN A 21 16.04 6.67 5.12
N PRO A 22 15.93 7.12 6.38
CA PRO A 22 15.71 6.20 7.49
C PRO A 22 14.54 5.31 7.09
N PRO A 23 14.65 3.98 7.28
CA PRO A 23 13.63 3.06 6.81
C PRO A 23 12.30 3.54 7.36
N THR A 24 11.46 4.10 6.49
CA THR A 24 10.17 4.61 6.92
C THR A 24 9.36 3.37 7.25
N THR A 25 9.20 3.12 8.54
CA THR A 25 8.38 2.03 9.04
C THR A 25 6.93 2.41 8.77
N TRP A 26 6.43 1.94 7.63
CA TRP A 26 5.01 1.99 7.30
C TRP A 26 4.29 0.95 8.15
N ARG A 27 3.15 1.32 8.73
CA ARG A 27 2.32 0.36 9.47
C ARG A 27 1.90 -0.82 8.59
N PHE A 28 1.50 -0.56 7.34
CA PHE A 28 1.10 -1.59 6.39
C PHE A 28 2.02 -1.60 5.16
N LYS A 29 2.28 -2.79 4.63
CA LYS A 29 3.13 -3.02 3.46
C LYS A 29 2.30 -2.96 2.17
N LEU A 30 2.93 -2.59 1.05
CA LEU A 30 2.31 -2.78 -0.26
C LEU A 30 2.01 -4.28 -0.48
N GLY A 31 0.85 -4.59 -1.05
CA GLY A 31 0.38 -5.96 -1.25
C GLY A 31 -0.16 -6.64 0.02
N GLN A 32 -0.17 -5.96 1.17
CA GLN A 32 -0.77 -6.50 2.38
C GLN A 32 -2.31 -6.43 2.28
N CYS A 33 -2.98 -7.51 2.67
CA CYS A 33 -4.43 -7.51 2.86
C CYS A 33 -4.76 -6.98 4.26
N ILE A 34 -5.66 -6.01 4.31
CA ILE A 34 -6.10 -5.31 5.52
C ILE A 34 -7.60 -5.02 5.43
N SER A 35 -8.19 -4.48 6.50
CA SER A 35 -9.58 -4.02 6.48
C SER A 35 -9.75 -2.70 7.22
N HIS A 36 -10.90 -2.07 7.02
CA HIS A 36 -11.38 -1.03 7.90
C HIS A 36 -11.70 -1.63 9.28
N LYS A 37 -11.48 -0.86 10.35
CA LYS A 37 -11.73 -1.32 11.72
C LYS A 37 -13.21 -1.38 12.10
N ASP A 38 -14.02 -0.48 11.52
CA ASP A 38 -15.45 -0.34 11.87
C ASP A 38 -16.38 -1.13 10.93
N GLN A 39 -15.87 -1.69 9.83
CA GLN A 39 -16.67 -2.46 8.88
C GLN A 39 -15.82 -3.51 8.16
N ILE A 40 -16.46 -4.58 7.71
CA ILE A 40 -15.83 -5.59 6.87
C ILE A 40 -15.55 -4.97 5.50
N LEU A 41 -14.29 -4.64 5.23
CA LEU A 41 -13.84 -4.12 3.94
C LEU A 41 -12.46 -4.69 3.58
N PRO A 42 -12.38 -6.00 3.28
CA PRO A 42 -11.15 -6.65 2.81
C PRO A 42 -10.54 -5.88 1.64
N SER A 43 -9.30 -5.43 1.79
CA SER A 43 -8.65 -4.57 0.82
C SER A 43 -7.16 -4.85 0.69
N LEU A 44 -6.63 -4.68 -0.52
CA LEU A 44 -5.19 -4.73 -0.80
C LEU A 44 -4.57 -3.35 -0.67
N VAL A 45 -3.43 -3.23 0.00
CA VAL A 45 -2.65 -2.00 0.00
C VAL A 45 -1.93 -1.82 -1.34
N MET A 46 -2.37 -0.83 -2.11
CA MET A 46 -1.84 -0.48 -3.44
C MET A 46 -0.86 0.69 -3.41
N GLY A 47 -1.01 1.59 -2.44
CA GLY A 47 -0.22 2.82 -2.35
C GLY A 47 -0.07 3.31 -0.92
N ARG A 48 0.96 4.14 -0.69
CA ARG A 48 1.28 4.69 0.63
C ARG A 48 1.78 6.11 0.47
N VAL A 49 1.25 7.03 1.28
CA VAL A 49 1.69 8.42 1.34
C VAL A 49 1.63 8.91 2.78
N LYS A 50 2.54 9.82 3.15
CA LYS A 50 2.45 10.56 4.42
C LYS A 50 1.99 11.97 4.13
N THR A 51 1.02 12.43 4.90
CA THR A 51 0.65 13.85 4.91
C THR A 51 1.81 14.71 5.40
N SER A 52 1.76 16.03 5.20
CA SER A 52 2.74 16.97 5.77
C SER A 52 2.85 16.91 7.29
N LYS A 53 1.82 16.40 7.97
CA LYS A 53 1.79 16.16 9.43
C LYS A 53 2.25 14.76 9.84
N GLY A 54 2.81 13.98 8.91
CA GLY A 54 3.34 12.64 9.17
C GLY A 54 2.29 11.52 9.27
N ARG A 55 0.99 11.83 9.14
CA ARG A 55 -0.08 10.80 9.15
C ARG A 55 -0.01 9.95 7.88
N GLU A 56 -0.14 8.64 8.05
CA GLU A 56 -0.14 7.68 6.95
C GLU A 56 -1.51 7.61 6.29
N VAL A 57 -1.52 7.64 4.95
CA VAL A 57 -2.70 7.42 4.12
C VAL A 57 -2.36 6.30 3.14
N TYR A 58 -3.27 5.36 3.02
CA TYR A 58 -3.11 4.16 2.23
C TYR A 58 -4.10 4.19 1.07
N GLY A 59 -3.58 3.95 -0.15
CA GLY A 59 -4.40 3.67 -1.32
C GLY A 59 -4.75 2.19 -1.30
N LEU A 60 -6.03 1.87 -1.34
CA LEU A 60 -6.57 0.53 -1.13
C LEU A 60 -7.44 0.10 -2.30
N ARG A 61 -7.38 -1.20 -2.63
CA ARG A 61 -8.30 -1.86 -3.54
C ARG A 61 -9.18 -2.86 -2.79
N SER A 62 -10.48 -2.60 -2.75
CA SER A 62 -11.48 -3.45 -2.10
C SER A 62 -11.74 -4.73 -2.88
N PHE A 63 -11.85 -5.83 -2.13
CA PHE A 63 -12.24 -7.16 -2.63
C PHE A 63 -13.72 -7.47 -2.41
N MET A 64 -14.53 -6.53 -1.93
CA MET A 64 -15.98 -6.74 -1.82
C MET A 64 -16.60 -6.98 -3.21
N ASN A 65 -17.48 -7.96 -3.37
CA ASN A 65 -18.09 -8.26 -4.68
C ASN A 65 -18.89 -7.06 -5.20
N VAL A 66 -19.63 -6.40 -4.30
CA VAL A 66 -20.35 -5.15 -4.58
C VAL A 66 -19.70 -4.00 -3.82
N ASP A 67 -18.85 -3.24 -4.52
CA ASP A 67 -18.30 -1.98 -4.02
C ASP A 67 -18.23 -0.94 -5.14
N PRO A 68 -19.01 0.15 -5.07
CA PRO A 68 -19.00 1.20 -6.09
C PRO A 68 -17.67 1.96 -6.14
N ASN A 69 -16.87 1.91 -5.07
CA ASN A 69 -15.60 2.63 -4.96
C ASN A 69 -14.47 1.63 -4.65
N ARG A 70 -14.14 0.77 -5.61
CA ARG A 70 -13.12 -0.26 -5.42
C ARG A 70 -11.78 0.31 -4.99
N ASP A 71 -11.37 1.43 -5.58
CA ASP A 71 -10.10 2.10 -5.24
C ASP A 71 -10.37 3.34 -4.38
N ARG A 72 -9.70 3.46 -3.24
CA ARG A 72 -9.92 4.56 -2.27
C ARG A 72 -8.68 4.87 -1.44
N MET A 73 -8.62 6.09 -0.89
CA MET A 73 -7.59 6.50 0.06
C MET A 73 -8.15 6.51 1.49
N ILE A 74 -7.50 5.84 2.43
CA ILE A 74 -7.93 5.75 3.84
C ILE A 74 -6.78 6.08 4.79
N LEU A 75 -7.07 6.78 5.88
CA LEU A 75 -6.11 7.02 6.97
C LEU A 75 -5.69 5.72 7.66
N GLY A 76 -4.39 5.58 7.93
CA GLY A 76 -3.82 4.41 8.61
C GLY A 76 -4.49 4.07 9.95
N ASP A 77 -4.97 5.09 10.67
CA ASP A 77 -5.63 4.93 11.98
C ASP A 77 -7.02 4.27 11.92
N SER A 78 -7.59 4.17 10.72
CA SER A 78 -8.87 3.51 10.45
C SER A 78 -8.72 2.07 9.99
N LEU A 79 -7.47 1.59 9.86
CA LEU A 79 -7.14 0.30 9.27
C LEU A 79 -6.58 -0.67 10.29
N VAL A 80 -6.84 -1.96 10.06
CA VAL A 80 -6.40 -3.10 10.87
C VAL A 80 -5.98 -4.26 9.97
N ASP A 81 -5.06 -5.08 10.46
CA ASP A 81 -4.61 -6.29 9.74
C ASP A 81 -5.70 -7.35 9.68
N VAL A 82 -6.49 -7.45 10.75
CA VAL A 82 -7.58 -8.42 10.92
C VAL A 82 -8.77 -7.71 11.57
N VAL A 83 -10.00 -8.08 11.17
CA VAL A 83 -11.21 -7.60 11.84
C VAL A 83 -11.66 -8.63 12.88
N PRO A 84 -11.42 -8.39 14.19
CA PRO A 84 -11.80 -9.35 15.23
C PRO A 84 -13.34 -9.44 15.36
N GLY A 85 -13.85 -10.65 15.61
CA GLY A 85 -15.27 -10.88 15.89
C GLY A 85 -16.21 -10.62 14.70
N SER A 86 -15.67 -10.53 13.48
CA SER A 86 -16.48 -10.37 12.27
C SER A 86 -16.93 -11.72 11.72
N GLU A 87 -18.17 -11.78 11.25
CA GLU A 87 -18.65 -12.95 10.51
C GLU A 87 -17.84 -13.12 9.20
N PRO A 88 -17.65 -14.36 8.71
CA PRO A 88 -17.02 -14.59 7.43
C PRO A 88 -17.69 -13.78 6.32
N CYS A 89 -16.90 -13.02 5.57
CA CYS A 89 -17.44 -12.19 4.51
C CYS A 89 -17.77 -13.05 3.28
N LEU A 90 -19.01 -13.54 3.17
CA LEU A 90 -19.48 -14.37 2.05
C LEU A 90 -19.45 -13.63 0.71
N GLU A 91 -19.61 -12.31 0.72
CA GLU A 91 -19.57 -11.46 -0.47
C GLU A 91 -18.14 -10.96 -0.80
N CYS A 92 -17.11 -11.48 -0.15
CA CYS A 92 -15.73 -11.11 -0.46
C CYS A 92 -15.17 -11.98 -1.59
N LEU A 93 -14.46 -11.39 -2.55
CA LEU A 93 -13.72 -12.12 -3.57
C LEU A 93 -12.53 -12.93 -3.01
N LEU A 94 -12.16 -12.67 -1.76
CA LEU A 94 -11.19 -13.47 -1.00
C LEU A 94 -11.86 -14.52 -0.12
N HIS A 95 -13.19 -14.67 -0.16
CA HIS A 95 -13.89 -15.73 0.56
C HIS A 95 -13.32 -17.09 0.12
N GLN A 96 -12.97 -17.95 1.09
CA GLN A 96 -12.25 -19.23 0.90
C GLN A 96 -10.77 -19.12 0.48
N THR A 97 -10.22 -17.91 0.38
CA THR A 97 -8.77 -17.73 0.31
C THR A 97 -8.25 -17.48 1.73
N ALA A 98 -7.08 -18.03 2.06
CA ALA A 98 -6.39 -17.74 3.32
C ALA A 98 -5.87 -16.28 3.42
N LEU A 99 -6.26 -15.42 2.47
CA LEU A 99 -5.83 -14.03 2.34
C LEU A 99 -6.88 -13.04 2.88
N CYS A 100 -8.10 -13.48 3.16
CA CYS A 100 -9.16 -12.61 3.67
C CYS A 100 -8.85 -12.18 5.13
N PRO A 101 -8.70 -10.86 5.41
CA PRO A 101 -8.39 -10.34 6.74
C PRO A 101 -9.55 -10.42 7.74
N ALA A 102 -10.77 -10.71 7.29
CA ALA A 102 -11.92 -11.01 8.15
C ALA A 102 -12.10 -12.52 8.39
N CYS A 103 -11.56 -13.36 7.49
CA CYS A 103 -11.87 -14.79 7.43
C CYS A 103 -10.80 -15.65 8.13
N TRP A 104 -10.07 -15.10 9.09
CA TRP A 104 -9.06 -15.87 9.83
C TRP A 104 -9.75 -16.95 10.66
N LEU A 105 -9.78 -18.15 10.08
CA LEU A 105 -10.04 -19.46 10.68
C LEU A 105 -11.40 -19.61 11.36
N ALA A 106 -12.39 -20.07 10.59
CA ALA A 106 -13.56 -20.76 11.14
C ALA A 106 -13.24 -22.18 11.63
N ASP A 107 -11.98 -22.64 11.54
CA ASP A 107 -11.54 -23.96 11.96
C ASP A 107 -10.38 -23.87 12.98
N ALA A 108 -10.71 -23.74 14.25
CA ALA A 108 -9.87 -24.12 15.39
C ALA A 108 -10.75 -24.69 16.51
#